data_AF-A0A0B2P9N5-F1
#
_entry.id   AF-A0A0B2P9N5-F1
#
_cell.length_a   1.000
_cell.length_b   1.000
_cell.length_c   1.000
_cell.angle_alpha   90.00
_cell.angle_beta   90.00
_cell.angle_gamma   90.00
#
_symmetry.space_group_name_H-M   'P 1'
#
loop_
_entity.id
_entity.type
_entity.pdbx_description
1 polymer ?
#
loop_
_entity_poly.entity_id
_entity_poly.type
_entity_poly.pdbx_seq_one_letter_code
_entity_poly.pdbx_strand_id
1 'polypeptide(L)' 'LSAKNKFEFLDGSIQRYASNHTLHTTWKRCNNMALSWLVHSVSHSIRQSILWMDDARDIWKDLKSRYSQGD' A
#
# COMPACT_ATOMS: atom_id res chain seq x y z
N LEU A 1 8.78 4.61 17.47
CA LEU A 1 7.97 5.22 16.38
C LEU A 1 6.67 4.45 16.26
N SER A 2 5.56 5.04 16.72
CA SER A 2 4.25 4.40 16.57
C SER A 2 3.83 4.49 15.11
N ALA A 3 3.87 3.36 14.41
CA ALA A 3 3.38 3.21 13.05
C ALA A 3 1.83 3.21 13.01
N LYS A 4 1.21 4.14 13.73
CA LYS A 4 -0.24 4.14 14.02
C LYS A 4 -1.12 4.32 12.79
N ASN A 5 -0.58 4.80 11.68
CA ASN A 5 -1.36 5.13 10.48
C ASN A 5 -1.02 4.25 9.26
N LYS A 6 -0.22 3.18 9.43
CA LYS A 6 0.13 2.28 8.31
C LYS A 6 -1.11 1.59 7.74
N PHE A 7 -2.04 1.20 8.60
CA PHE A 7 -3.25 0.48 8.19
C PHE A 7 -4.27 1.40 7.51
N GLU A 8 -4.44 2.62 8.00
CA GLU A 8 -5.36 3.62 7.44
C GLU A 8 -5.00 4.00 5.98
N PHE A 9 -3.73 3.86 5.61
CA PHE A 9 -3.28 4.01 4.23
C PHE A 9 -3.71 2.83 3.34
N LEU A 10 -3.75 1.62 3.91
CA LEU A 10 -4.00 0.37 3.18
C LEU A 10 -5.49 0.01 3.11
N ASP A 11 -6.30 0.36 4.12
CA ASP A 11 -7.75 0.17 4.06
C ASP A 11 -8.43 1.23 3.16
N GLY A 12 -7.74 2.34 2.91
CA GLY A 12 -8.22 3.45 2.08
C GLY A 12 -8.93 4.56 2.82
N SER A 13 -8.84 4.58 4.15
CA SER A 13 -9.26 5.70 5.00
C SER A 13 -8.53 6.98 4.63
N ILE A 14 -7.27 6.88 4.21
CA ILE A 14 -6.52 7.98 3.59
C ILE A 14 -6.69 7.92 2.08
N GLN A 15 -7.59 8.74 1.54
CA GLN A 15 -7.78 8.85 0.10
C GLN A 15 -6.57 9.50 -0.61
N ARG A 16 -6.38 9.12 -1.87
CA ARG A 16 -5.44 9.76 -2.76
C ARG A 16 -5.88 11.20 -3.02
N TYR A 17 -5.04 12.15 -2.61
CA TYR A 17 -5.27 13.56 -2.91
C TYR A 17 -5.09 13.84 -4.40
N ALA A 18 -5.84 14.80 -4.93
CA ALA A 18 -5.65 15.30 -6.28
C ALA A 18 -4.25 15.91 -6.44
N SER A 19 -3.71 15.91 -7.67
CA SER A 19 -2.35 16.36 -7.97
C SER A 19 -2.09 17.83 -7.62
N ASN A 20 -3.14 18.65 -7.57
CA ASN A 20 -3.11 20.07 -7.19
C ASN A 20 -3.16 20.30 -5.67
N HIS A 21 -3.34 19.26 -4.87
CA HIS A 21 -3.44 19.39 -3.42
C HIS A 21 -2.04 19.49 -2.79
N THR A 22 -1.87 20.40 -1.82
CA THR A 22 -0.58 20.62 -1.13
C THR A 22 -0.03 19.36 -0.46
N LEU A 23 -0.92 18.48 0.00
CA LEU A 23 -0.56 17.20 0.64
C LEU A 23 -0.27 16.06 -0.35
N HIS A 24 -0.42 16.24 -1.67
CA HIS A 24 -0.20 15.18 -2.66
C HIS A 24 1.23 14.61 -2.59
N THR A 25 2.23 15.49 -2.44
CA THR A 25 3.63 15.07 -2.30
C THR A 25 3.88 14.25 -1.03
N THR A 26 3.27 14.65 0.08
CA THR A 26 3.35 13.92 1.35
C THR A 26 2.67 12.55 1.24
N TRP A 27 1.49 12.50 0.61
CA TRP A 27 0.77 11.26 0.34
C TRP A 27 1.60 10.31 -0.52
N LYS A 28 2.25 10.81 -1.59
CA LYS A 28 3.11 10.00 -2.45
C LYS A 28 4.31 9.40 -1.69
N ARG A 29 4.89 10.15 -0.74
CA ARG A 29 5.96 9.62 0.14
C ARG A 29 5.45 8.50 1.04
N CYS A 30 4.28 8.69 1.65
CA CYS A 30 3.63 7.66 2.47
C CYS A 30 3.31 6.40 1.64
N ASN A 31 2.77 6.57 0.44
CA ASN A 31 2.53 5.49 -0.50
C ASN A 31 3.81 4.69 -0.79
N ASN A 32 4.91 5.37 -1.14
CA ASN A 32 6.17 4.70 -1.44
C ASN A 32 6.75 3.94 -0.24
N MET A 33 6.60 4.46 0.97
CA MET A 33 6.98 3.74 2.19
C MET A 33 6.13 2.49 2.41
N ALA A 34 4.81 2.58 2.16
CA ALA A 34 3.90 1.44 2.26
C ALA A 34 4.17 0.39 1.18
N LEU A 35 4.41 0.80 -0.08
CA LEU A 35 4.84 -0.07 -1.18
C LEU A 35 6.12 -0.83 -0.80
N SER A 36 7.15 -0.10 -0.36
CA SER A 36 8.41 -0.72 0.06
C SER A 36 8.17 -1.73 1.19
N TRP A 37 7.36 -1.38 2.19
CA TRP A 37 7.03 -2.31 3.27
C TRP A 37 6.34 -3.58 2.73
N LEU A 38 5.30 -3.46 1.90
CA LEU A 38 4.59 -4.60 1.32
C LEU A 38 5.52 -5.49 0.48
N VAL A 39 6.32 -4.90 -0.41
CA VAL A 39 7.27 -5.60 -1.28
C VAL A 39 8.31 -6.38 -0.47
N HIS A 40 8.78 -5.83 0.66
CA HIS A 40 9.72 -6.49 1.55
C HIS A 40 9.06 -7.50 2.50
N SER A 41 7.76 -7.37 2.77
CA SER A 41 7.01 -8.27 3.65
C SER A 41 6.48 -9.53 2.97
N VAL A 42 6.43 -9.58 1.63
CA VAL A 42 6.00 -10.77 0.88
C VAL A 42 7.18 -11.62 0.39
N SER A 43 6.91 -12.88 0.09
CA SER A 43 7.87 -13.79 -0.53
C SER A 43 8.23 -13.35 -1.96
N HIS A 44 9.37 -13.82 -2.46
CA HIS A 44 9.87 -13.41 -3.78
C HIS A 44 8.90 -13.76 -4.93
N SER A 45 8.19 -14.89 -4.83
CA SER A 45 7.20 -15.30 -5.83
C SER A 45 6.00 -14.35 -5.90
N ILE A 46 5.55 -13.83 -4.75
CA ILE A 46 4.44 -12.87 -4.66
C ILE A 46 4.91 -11.48 -5.07
N ARG A 47 6.17 -11.12 -4.76
CA ARG A 47 6.74 -9.81 -5.12
C ARG A 47 6.62 -9.50 -6.60
N GLN A 48 6.86 -10.49 -7.47
CA GLN A 48 6.83 -10.31 -8.92
C GLN A 48 5.43 -9.92 -9.43
N SER A 49 4.36 -10.35 -8.76
CA SER A 49 2.99 -10.02 -9.17
C SER A 49 2.56 -8.62 -8.75
N ILE A 50 3.23 -8.01 -7.76
CA ILE A 50 2.87 -6.70 -7.20
C ILE A 50 3.83 -5.57 -7.58
N LEU A 51 4.96 -5.88 -8.22
CA LEU A 51 6.01 -4.91 -8.56
C LEU A 51 5.53 -3.80 -9.51
N TRP A 52 4.54 -4.10 -10.35
CA TRP A 52 4.00 -3.18 -11.36
C TRP A 52 2.92 -2.22 -10.81
N MET A 53 2.60 -2.34 -9.53
CA MET A 53 1.51 -1.59 -8.92
C MET A 53 2.05 -0.36 -8.19
N ASP A 54 1.53 0.81 -8.55
CA ASP A 54 1.98 2.10 -7.99
C ASP A 54 1.18 2.53 -6.75
N ASP A 55 0.14 1.78 -6.36
CA ASP A 55 -0.71 2.11 -5.21
C ASP A 55 -0.65 0.98 -4.17
N ALA A 56 -0.17 1.32 -2.96
CA ALA A 56 -0.05 0.36 -1.87
C ALA A 56 -1.39 -0.22 -1.44
N ARG A 57 -2.49 0.54 -1.59
CA ARG A 57 -3.84 0.07 -1.31
C ARG A 57 -4.26 -1.00 -2.29
N ASP A 58 -3.93 -0.85 -3.57
CA ASP A 58 -4.29 -1.82 -4.59
C ASP A 58 -3.50 -3.11 -4.40
N ILE A 59 -2.20 -3.02 -4.08
CA ILE A 59 -1.40 -4.19 -3.68
C ILE A 59 -2.05 -4.90 -2.50
N TRP A 60 -2.40 -4.16 -1.44
CA TRP A 60 -3.01 -4.75 -0.25
C TRP A 60 -4.34 -5.44 -0.55
N LYS A 61 -5.19 -4.84 -1.38
CA LYS A 61 -6.45 -5.45 -1.84
C LYS A 61 -6.23 -6.71 -2.65
N ASP A 62 -5.28 -6.68 -3.59
CA ASP A 62 -4.93 -7.84 -4.41
C ASP A 62 -4.40 -9.00 -3.55
N LEU A 63 -3.46 -8.70 -2.65
CA LEU A 63 -2.94 -9.68 -1.69
C LEU A 63 -4.06 -10.23 -0.80
N LYS A 64 -4.93 -9.36 -0.27
CA LYS A 64 -6.07 -9.79 0.55
C LYS A 64 -7.00 -10.68 -0.28
N SER A 65 -7.36 -10.31 -1.50
CA SER A 65 -8.26 -11.12 -2.34
C SER A 65 -7.66 -12.47 -2.75
N ARG A 66 -6.35 -12.54 -2.99
CA ARG A 66 -5.67 -13.77 -3.43
C ARG A 66 -5.37 -14.73 -2.29
N TYR A 67 -5.08 -14.18 -1.11
CA TYR A 67 -4.56 -14.94 0.04
C TYR A 67 -5.45 -14.87 1.27
N SER A 68 -6.62 -14.22 1.21
CA SER A 68 -7.68 -14.45 2.19
C SER A 68 -8.29 -15.83 1.92
N GLN A 69 -7.53 -16.88 2.24
CA GLN A 69 -8.18 -18.14 2.58
C GLN A 69 -8.84 -17.90 3.94
N GLY A 70 -10.15 -18.18 4.00
CA GLY A 70 -10.91 -18.08 5.24
C GLY A 70 -10.24 -18.87 6.35
N ASP A 71 -10.43 -18.39 7.59
CA ASP A 71 -10.38 -19.27 8.77
C ASP A 71 -11.24 -20.53 8.54
#